data_AF-Q4UL13-F1
#
_entry.id   AF-Q4UL13-F1
#
_cell.length_a   1.000
_cell.length_b   1.000
_cell.length_c   1.000
_cell.angle_alpha   90.00
_cell.angle_beta   90.00
_cell.angle_gamma   90.00
#
_symmetry.space_group_name_H-M   'P 1'
#
loop_
_entity.id
_entity.type
_entity.pdbx_description
1 polymer ?
#
loop_
_entity_poly.entity_id
_entity_poly.type
_entity_poly.pdbx_seq_one_letter_code
_entity_poly.pdbx_strand_id
1 'polypeptide(L)' 'MIWNWQHKDWPNFKYNQKHILDLEKNFVKNSGILLGAAKYLSEADQNNLIVMLASR' A
#
# COMPACT_ATOMS: atom_id res chain seq x y z
N MET A 1 -1.84 23.86 7.06
CA MET A 1 -2.04 22.40 7.17
C MET A 1 -2.49 22.12 8.59
N ILE A 2 -3.62 21.45 8.78
CA ILE A 2 -4.16 21.15 10.11
C ILE A 2 -3.79 19.70 10.41
N TRP A 3 -3.24 19.42 11.58
CA TRP A 3 -2.89 18.06 11.96
C TRP A 3 -4.14 17.23 12.27
N ASN A 4 -4.09 15.91 12.07
CA ASN A 4 -5.22 15.00 12.35
C ASN A 4 -5.79 15.16 13.77
N TRP A 5 -4.92 15.38 14.77
CA TRP A 5 -5.30 15.58 16.18
C TRP A 5 -5.90 16.96 16.48
N GLN A 6 -5.82 17.91 15.54
CA GLN A 6 -6.44 19.24 15.65
C GLN A 6 -7.87 19.26 15.09
N HIS A 7 -8.34 18.16 14.50
CA HIS A 7 -9.73 18.06 14.06
C HIS A 7 -10.65 17.91 15.26
N LYS A 8 -11.74 18.69 15.28
CA LYS A 8 -12.78 18.63 16.33
C LYS A 8 -13.36 17.23 16.53
N ASP A 9 -13.37 16.44 15.47
CA ASP A 9 -13.97 15.11 15.44
C ASP A 9 -12.95 14.01 15.82
N TRP A 10 -11.68 14.36 16.09
CA TRP A 10 -10.68 13.41 16.58
C TRP A 10 -11.10 12.79 17.93
N PRO A 11 -10.92 11.47 18.15
CA PRO A 11 -10.28 10.47 17.28
C PRO A 11 -11.23 9.80 16.29
N ASN A 12 -12.50 10.24 16.20
CA ASN A 12 -13.50 9.68 15.29
C ASN A 12 -13.22 10.12 13.84
N PHE A 13 -12.19 9.52 13.26
CA PHE A 13 -11.77 9.76 11.91
C PHE A 13 -12.89 9.41 10.93
N LYS A 14 -13.32 10.40 10.15
CA LYS A 14 -14.28 10.21 9.07
C LYS A 14 -13.56 10.42 7.75
N TYR A 15 -13.49 9.38 6.94
CA TYR A 15 -12.99 9.45 5.57
C TYR A 15 -14.07 9.03 4.58
N ASN A 16 -14.00 9.57 3.37
CA ASN A 16 -14.84 9.10 2.28
C ASN A 16 -14.21 7.86 1.65
N GLN A 17 -14.79 6.69 1.91
CA GLN A 17 -14.31 5.42 1.36
C GLN A 17 -14.19 5.45 -0.17
N LYS A 18 -15.06 6.20 -0.87
CA LYS A 18 -15.01 6.33 -2.33
C LYS A 18 -13.68 6.88 -2.84
N HIS A 19 -12.98 7.70 -2.05
CA HIS A 19 -11.72 8.31 -2.45
C HIS A 19 -10.54 7.33 -2.37
N ILE A 20 -10.64 6.28 -1.54
CA ILE A 20 -9.55 5.29 -1.36
C ILE A 20 -9.87 3.93 -1.98
N LEU A 21 -11.13 3.66 -2.32
CA LEU A 21 -11.58 2.35 -2.78
C LEU A 21 -10.79 1.83 -3.99
N ASP A 22 -10.54 2.68 -4.98
CA ASP A 22 -9.80 2.26 -6.17
C ASP A 22 -8.31 2.07 -5.90
N LEU A 23 -7.74 2.89 -5.00
CA LEU A 23 -6.36 2.70 -4.54
C LEU A 23 -6.22 1.39 -3.76
N GLU A 24 -7.17 1.08 -2.88
CA GLU A 24 -7.21 -0.15 -2.10
C GLU A 24 -7.35 -1.38 -3.00
N LYS A 25 -8.27 -1.35 -3.97
CA LYS A 25 -8.43 -2.43 -4.96
C LYS A 25 -7.14 -2.66 -5.74
N ASN A 26 -6.51 -1.58 -6.21
CA ASN A 26 -5.25 -1.68 -6.96
C ASN A 26 -4.12 -2.21 -6.08
N PHE A 27 -4.04 -1.76 -4.83
CA PHE A 27 -3.05 -2.23 -3.86
C PHE A 27 -3.19 -3.74 -3.61
N VAL A 28 -4.39 -4.23 -3.31
CA VAL A 28 -4.65 -5.65 -3.05
C VAL A 28 -4.36 -6.49 -4.30
N LYS A 29 -4.84 -6.07 -5.47
CA LYS A 29 -4.57 -6.76 -6.75
C LYS A 29 -3.08 -6.88 -7.03
N ASN A 30 -2.36 -5.76 -6.95
CA ASN A 30 -0.93 -5.72 -7.24
C ASN A 30 -0.13 -6.53 -6.21
N SER A 31 -0.55 -6.53 -4.94
CA SER A 31 0.07 -7.35 -3.90
C SER A 31 -0.11 -8.85 -4.19
N GLY A 32 -1.29 -9.28 -4.64
CA GLY A 32 -1.53 -10.67 -5.04
C GLY A 32 -0.67 -11.09 -6.23
N ILE A 33 -0.54 -10.24 -7.24
CA ILE A 33 0.35 -10.48 -8.39
C ILE A 33 1.81 -10.56 -7.93
N LEU A 34 2.25 -9.63 -7.08
CA LEU A 34 3.62 -9.59 -6.56
C LEU A 34 3.95 -10.86 -5.77
N LEU A 35 3.07 -11.29 -4.86
CA LEU A 35 3.22 -12.51 -4.09
C LEU A 35 3.24 -13.76 -4.99
N GLY A 36 2.37 -13.78 -6.01
CA GLY A 36 2.35 -14.85 -7.00
C GLY A 36 3.65 -14.92 -7.80
N ALA A 37 4.15 -13.79 -8.29
CA ALA A 37 5.42 -13.71 -9.00
C ALA A 37 6.58 -14.11 -8.09
N ALA A 38 6.63 -13.59 -6.86
CA ALA A 38 7.68 -13.87 -5.88
C ALA A 38 7.83 -15.36 -5.57
N LYS A 39 6.75 -16.15 -5.59
CA LYS A 39 6.80 -17.62 -5.41
C LYS A 39 7.65 -18.34 -6.46
N TYR A 40 7.78 -17.76 -7.66
CA TYR A 40 8.55 -18.33 -8.76
C TYR A 40 9.88 -17.59 -8.99
N LEU A 41 10.13 -16.51 -8.26
CA LEU A 41 11.40 -15.81 -8.27
C LEU A 41 12.44 -16.60 -7.48
N SER A 42 13.65 -16.70 -8.02
CA SER A 42 14.79 -17.18 -7.26
C SER A 42 15.07 -16.24 -6.09
N GLU A 43 15.76 -16.72 -5.06
CA GLU A 43 16.12 -15.91 -3.89
C GLU A 43 16.91 -14.64 -4.28
N ALA A 44 17.72 -14.73 -5.35
CA ALA A 44 18.44 -13.59 -5.93
C ALA A 44 17.48 -12.55 -6.56
N ASP A 45 16.44 -13.00 -7.27
CA ASP A 45 15.47 -12.11 -7.90
C ASP A 45 14.54 -11.46 -6.87
N GLN A 46 14.20 -12.16 -5.78
CA GLN A 46 13.45 -11.58 -4.67
C GLN A 46 14.21 -10.43 -4.00
N ASN A 47 15.52 -10.60 -3.77
CA ASN A 47 16.36 -9.54 -3.21
C ASN A 47 16.44 -8.31 -4.12
N ASN A 48 16.58 -8.50 -5.43
CA ASN A 48 16.55 -7.41 -6.40
C ASN A 48 15.21 -6.65 -6.40
N LEU A 49 14.10 -7.38 -6.29
CA LEU A 49 12.77 -6.79 -6.21
C LEU A 49 12.59 -5.91 -4.96
N ILE A 50 13.07 -6.38 -3.80
CA ILE A 50 13.02 -5.62 -2.53
C ILE A 50 13.81 -4.32 -2.66
N VAL A 51 15.03 -4.37 -3.23
CA VAL A 51 15.87 -3.18 -3.44
C VAL A 51 15.17 -2.17 -4.36
N MET A 52 14.56 -2.64 -5.46
CA MET A 52 13.81 -1.78 -6.38
C MET A 52 12.61 -1.10 -5.72
N LEU A 53 11.87 -1.82 -4.86
CA LEU A 53 10.70 -1.29 -4.16
C LEU A 53 11.07 -0.31 -3.04
N ALA A 54 12.17 -0.56 -2.32
CA ALA A 54 12.63 0.30 -1.24
C ALA A 54 13.30 1.61 -1.75
N SER A 55 13.70 1.64 -3.03
CA SER A 55 14.35 2.78 -3.67
C SER A 55 13.38 3.73 -4.38
N ARG A 56 12.05 3.51 -4.24
CA ARG A 56 11.00 4.32 -4.85
C ARG A 56 10.13 5.03 -3.81
#